data_AF-K2RHF2-F1
#
_entry.id   AF-K2RHF2-F1
#
_cell.length_a   1.000
_cell.length_b   1.000
_cell.length_c   1.000
_cell.angle_alpha   90.00
_cell.angle_beta   90.00
_cell.angle_gamma   90.00
#
_symmetry.space_group_name_H-M   'P 1'
#
loop_
_entity.id
_entity.type
_entity.pdbx_description
1 polymer ?
#
loop_
_entity_poly.entity_id
_entity_poly.type
_entity_poly.pdbx_seq_one_letter_code
_entity_poly.pdbx_strand_id
1 'polypeptide(L)'
;MPSVSAVISSALLLLSTVAEIAVTSQLFQLAGGNTANNVKFTRALVSGATSYDILRSPESGSFESLATAPGNTYGIDDLNGRITFRIQTRNGNSKVDTSSDIPITPGDAGFGNLNTYSNTAPSTLNMKSDLVSGGTYYRHKYEADSQGFNRIS
;
A
#
# COMPACT_ATOMS: atom_id res chain seq x y z
N MET A 1 -59.94 -37.92 18.65
CA MET A 1 -58.93 -36.85 18.79
C MET A 1 -57.87 -37.07 17.71
N PRO A 2 -57.72 -36.23 16.68
CA PRO A 2 -56.58 -36.33 15.79
C PRO A 2 -55.46 -35.40 16.28
N SER A 3 -54.28 -35.98 16.51
CA SER A 3 -53.05 -35.22 16.76
C SER A 3 -52.51 -34.69 15.43
N VAL A 4 -52.49 -33.36 15.27
CA VAL A 4 -51.83 -32.70 14.14
C VAL A 4 -50.34 -32.63 14.45
N SER A 5 -49.53 -33.44 13.76
CA SER A 5 -48.07 -33.29 13.78
C SER A 5 -47.69 -32.10 12.91
N ALA A 6 -47.21 -31.02 13.53
CA ALA A 6 -46.62 -29.91 12.82
C ALA A 6 -45.20 -30.28 12.38
N VAL A 7 -45.00 -30.41 11.06
CA VAL A 7 -43.66 -30.53 10.47
C VAL A 7 -43.06 -29.12 10.45
N ILE A 8 -42.11 -28.84 11.35
CA ILE A 8 -41.31 -27.62 11.30
C ILE A 8 -40.26 -27.82 10.20
N SER A 9 -40.54 -27.27 9.03
CA SER A 9 -39.55 -27.20 7.93
C SER A 9 -38.53 -26.11 8.28
N SER A 10 -37.41 -26.51 8.89
CA SER A 10 -36.27 -25.62 9.13
C SER A 10 -35.50 -25.46 7.82
N ALA A 11 -35.70 -24.35 7.12
CA ALA A 11 -34.88 -23.97 5.98
C ALA A 11 -33.48 -23.57 6.51
N LEU A 12 -32.46 -24.41 6.25
CA LEU A 12 -31.07 -24.01 6.39
C LEU A 12 -30.78 -22.93 5.35
N LEU A 13 -30.67 -21.67 5.80
CA LEU A 13 -30.01 -20.63 5.04
C LEU A 13 -28.53 -21.01 4.90
N LEU A 14 -28.09 -21.38 3.70
CA LEU A 14 -26.67 -21.47 3.38
C LEU A 14 -26.09 -20.05 3.41
N LEU A 15 -25.40 -19.70 4.50
CA LEU A 15 -24.48 -18.57 4.52
C LEU A 15 -23.23 -18.97 3.74
N SER A 16 -23.27 -18.92 2.41
CA SER A 16 -22.07 -19.00 1.60
C SER A 16 -21.39 -17.63 1.59
N THR A 17 -20.41 -17.43 2.46
CA THR A 17 -19.43 -16.35 2.29
C THR A 17 -18.44 -16.82 1.23
N VAL A 18 -18.38 -16.10 0.11
CA VAL A 18 -17.31 -16.32 -0.88
C VAL A 18 -16.04 -15.74 -0.26
N ALA A 19 -14.95 -16.50 -0.24
CA ALA A 19 -13.66 -15.98 0.18
C ALA A 19 -13.21 -14.91 -0.83
N GLU A 20 -12.97 -13.69 -0.36
CA GLU A 20 -12.49 -12.56 -1.16
C GLU A 20 -11.00 -12.32 -0.91
N ILE A 21 -10.27 -11.87 -1.94
CA ILE A 21 -8.88 -11.48 -1.80
C ILE A 21 -8.72 -10.34 -0.80
N ALA A 22 -7.88 -10.55 0.21
CA ALA A 22 -7.52 -9.51 1.17
C ALA A 22 -6.61 -8.46 0.52
N VAL A 23 -7.02 -7.19 0.63
CA VAL A 23 -6.27 -6.02 0.16
C VAL A 23 -6.17 -5.01 1.29
N THR A 24 -4.96 -4.49 1.50
CA THR A 24 -4.71 -3.35 2.37
C THR A 24 -4.38 -2.11 1.53
N SER A 25 -4.75 -0.94 2.03
CA SER A 25 -4.47 0.34 1.41
C SER A 25 -3.78 1.26 2.41
N GLN A 26 -2.77 2.00 1.95
CA GLN A 26 -2.07 2.99 2.75
C GLN A 26 -2.00 4.30 1.98
N LEU A 27 -2.56 5.37 2.56
CA LEU A 27 -2.37 6.73 2.06
C LEU A 27 -0.97 7.23 2.39
N PHE A 28 -0.39 7.99 1.48
CA PHE A 28 0.89 8.65 1.65
C PHE A 28 0.94 9.98 0.92
N GLN A 29 1.88 10.81 1.36
CA GLN A 29 2.18 12.11 0.78
C GLN A 29 3.52 12.01 0.06
N LEU A 30 3.59 12.52 -1.18
CA LEU A 30 4.85 12.67 -1.88
C LEU A 30 5.69 13.79 -1.27
N ALA A 31 7.01 13.66 -1.38
CA ALA A 31 7.97 14.68 -0.98
C ALA A 31 7.63 16.04 -1.62
N GLY A 32 7.56 17.10 -0.81
CA GLY A 32 7.17 18.44 -1.27
C GLY A 32 5.67 18.66 -1.50
N GLY A 33 4.83 17.61 -1.39
CA GLY A 33 3.37 17.75 -1.39
C GLY A 33 2.84 18.32 -0.09
N ASN A 34 1.56 18.63 -0.05
CA ASN A 34 0.85 19.18 1.13
C ASN A 34 -0.47 18.44 1.39
N THR A 35 -0.61 17.21 0.92
CA THR A 35 -1.82 16.38 1.11
C THR A 35 -1.43 14.91 0.99
N ALA A 36 -2.09 14.03 1.76
CA ALA A 36 -1.97 12.59 1.60
C ALA A 36 -2.99 12.13 0.53
N ASN A 37 -2.69 12.43 -0.73
CA ASN A 37 -3.52 12.15 -1.90
C ASN A 37 -3.00 10.98 -2.75
N ASN A 38 -2.02 10.22 -2.28
CA ASN A 38 -1.48 9.06 -2.98
C ASN A 38 -1.79 7.80 -2.18
N VAL A 39 -2.09 6.69 -2.84
CA VAL A 39 -2.44 5.43 -2.17
C VAL A 39 -1.62 4.28 -2.71
N LYS A 40 -1.13 3.44 -1.80
CA LYS A 40 -0.51 2.16 -2.13
C LYS A 40 -1.39 1.02 -1.67
N PHE A 41 -1.77 0.15 -2.61
CA PHE A 41 -2.44 -1.10 -2.33
C PHE A 41 -1.42 -2.21 -2.17
N THR A 42 -1.62 -3.08 -1.19
CA THR A 42 -0.90 -4.34 -1.01
C THR A 42 -1.92 -5.47 -0.91
N ARG A 43 -1.65 -6.59 -1.57
CA ARG A 43 -2.57 -7.73 -1.66
C ARG A 43 -1.82 -9.04 -1.50
N ALA A 44 -2.52 -10.08 -1.05
CA ALA A 44 -1.97 -11.44 -1.09
C ALA A 44 -1.81 -11.90 -2.55
N LEU A 45 -0.78 -12.71 -2.83
CA LEU A 45 -0.69 -13.38 -4.13
C LEU A 45 -1.68 -14.54 -4.16
N VAL A 46 -2.53 -14.57 -5.19
CA VAL A 46 -3.48 -15.65 -5.41
C VAL A 46 -2.85 -16.68 -6.34
N SER A 47 -2.93 -17.97 -5.97
CA SER A 47 -2.39 -19.06 -6.79
C SER A 47 -3.04 -19.07 -8.17
N GLY A 48 -2.22 -19.13 -9.23
CA GLY A 48 -2.70 -19.10 -10.61
C GLY A 48 -3.11 -17.72 -11.14
N ALA A 49 -2.99 -16.66 -10.34
CA ALA A 49 -3.20 -15.30 -10.83
C ALA A 49 -2.03 -14.83 -11.70
N THR A 50 -2.35 -14.28 -12.87
CA THR A 50 -1.38 -13.70 -13.80
C THR A 50 -1.32 -12.18 -13.68
N SER A 51 -2.42 -11.54 -13.28
CA SER A 51 -2.55 -10.10 -13.15
C SER A 51 -3.69 -9.70 -12.22
N TYR A 52 -3.75 -8.40 -11.91
CA TYR A 52 -4.81 -7.80 -11.12
C TYR A 52 -5.33 -6.57 -11.84
N ASP A 53 -6.65 -6.49 -12.01
CA ASP A 53 -7.30 -5.27 -12.49
C ASP A 53 -7.61 -4.38 -11.29
N ILE A 54 -7.24 -3.12 -11.38
CA ILE A 54 -7.52 -2.08 -10.40
C ILE A 54 -8.73 -1.33 -10.93
N LEU A 55 -9.86 -1.49 -10.26
CA LEU A 55 -11.12 -0.89 -10.66
C LEU A 55 -11.42 0.29 -9.75
N ARG A 56 -12.03 1.36 -10.29
CA ARG A 56 -12.40 2.56 -9.53
C ARG A 56 -13.85 2.99 -9.78
N SER A 57 -14.45 3.62 -8.77
CA SER A 57 -15.77 4.29 -8.84
C SER A 57 -15.67 5.63 -8.10
N PRO A 58 -15.71 6.79 -8.80
CA PRO A 58 -15.55 8.11 -8.18
C PRO A 58 -16.78 8.58 -7.40
N GLU A 59 -17.98 8.21 -7.85
CA GLU A 59 -19.24 8.34 -7.11
C GLU A 59 -19.94 6.98 -7.16
N SER A 60 -20.78 6.66 -6.17
CA SER A 60 -21.47 5.37 -6.09
C SER A 60 -22.07 4.98 -7.45
N GLY A 61 -21.49 3.97 -8.10
CA GLY A 61 -21.72 3.72 -9.52
C GLY A 61 -21.01 2.47 -10.01
N SER A 62 -20.91 2.34 -11.33
CA SER A 62 -20.22 1.20 -11.94
C SER A 62 -18.71 1.36 -11.80
N PHE A 63 -18.04 0.24 -11.50
CA PHE A 63 -16.59 0.18 -11.47
C PHE A 63 -16.02 0.16 -12.88
N GLU A 64 -15.08 1.05 -13.15
CA GLU A 64 -14.31 1.09 -14.40
C GLU A 64 -12.88 0.60 -14.15
N SER A 65 -12.30 -0.07 -15.15
CA SER A 65 -10.90 -0.46 -15.08
C SER A 65 -10.00 0.75 -15.20
N LEU A 66 -9.19 0.99 -14.17
CA LEU A 66 -8.15 2.01 -14.16
C LEU A 66 -6.85 1.47 -14.76
N ALA A 67 -6.48 0.25 -14.38
CA ALA A 67 -5.23 -0.37 -14.79
C ALA A 67 -5.27 -1.89 -14.60
N THR A 68 -4.37 -2.58 -15.30
CA THR A 68 -4.07 -4.00 -15.07
C THR A 68 -2.57 -4.12 -14.80
N ALA A 69 -2.20 -4.69 -13.66
CA ALA A 69 -0.80 -4.83 -13.26
C ALA A 69 -0.50 -6.20 -12.64
N PRO A 70 0.69 -6.77 -12.88
CA PRO A 70 1.14 -7.96 -12.16
C PRO A 70 1.56 -7.61 -10.72
N GLY A 71 1.83 -8.65 -9.92
CA GLY A 71 2.43 -8.51 -8.60
C GLY A 71 1.47 -8.09 -7.48
N ASN A 72 2.03 -7.92 -6.28
CA ASN A 72 1.28 -7.80 -5.03
C ASN A 72 1.10 -6.35 -4.54
N THR A 73 1.58 -5.35 -5.28
CA THR A 73 1.40 -3.94 -4.93
C THR A 73 1.01 -3.09 -6.12
N TYR A 74 0.26 -2.02 -5.90
CA TYR A 74 -0.02 -1.01 -6.92
C TYR A 74 -0.16 0.37 -6.27
N GLY A 75 0.43 1.40 -6.87
CA GLY A 75 0.34 2.78 -6.42
C GLY A 75 -0.56 3.61 -7.32
N ILE A 76 -1.29 4.55 -6.74
CA ILE A 76 -2.00 5.61 -7.47
C ILE A 76 -1.63 6.93 -6.83
N ASP A 77 -1.21 7.87 -7.66
CA ASP A 77 -0.84 9.21 -7.24
C ASP A 77 -1.96 10.20 -7.59
N ASP A 78 -1.98 11.34 -6.91
CA ASP A 78 -2.86 12.49 -7.20
C ASP A 78 -4.37 12.19 -7.23
N LEU A 79 -4.87 11.51 -6.20
CA LEU A 79 -6.30 11.28 -6.02
C LEU A 79 -7.05 12.60 -5.77
N ASN A 80 -8.06 12.85 -6.61
CA ASN A 80 -8.93 14.01 -6.52
C ASN A 80 -10.27 13.63 -5.86
N GLY A 81 -10.32 13.69 -4.53
CA GLY A 81 -11.53 13.41 -3.75
C GLY A 81 -11.72 11.94 -3.36
N ARG A 82 -12.87 11.66 -2.75
CA ARG A 82 -13.24 10.31 -2.28
C ARG A 82 -13.49 9.40 -3.49
N ILE A 83 -12.88 8.22 -3.48
CA ILE A 83 -13.01 7.20 -4.54
C ILE A 83 -13.09 5.83 -3.90
N THR A 84 -13.93 4.95 -4.43
CA THR A 84 -13.97 3.53 -4.03
C THR A 84 -13.21 2.68 -5.05
N PHE A 85 -12.36 1.78 -4.57
CA PHE A 85 -11.62 0.84 -5.40
C PHE A 85 -12.07 -0.61 -5.17
N ARG A 86 -11.83 -1.45 -6.19
CA ARG A 86 -11.84 -2.92 -6.09
C ARG A 86 -10.63 -3.47 -6.81
N ILE A 87 -10.09 -4.57 -6.31
CA ILE A 87 -9.04 -5.31 -7.01
C ILE A 87 -9.62 -6.64 -7.48
N GLN A 88 -9.53 -6.87 -8.77
CA GLN A 88 -9.99 -8.10 -9.40
C GLN A 88 -8.80 -8.97 -9.80
N THR A 89 -8.73 -10.18 -9.26
CA THR A 89 -7.70 -11.16 -9.59
C THR A 89 -8.01 -11.82 -10.92
N ARG A 90 -7.01 -11.92 -11.81
CA ARG A 90 -7.16 -12.46 -13.16
C ARG A 90 -6.21 -13.61 -13.41
N ASN A 91 -6.69 -14.60 -14.14
CA ASN A 91 -5.88 -15.61 -14.80
C ASN A 91 -6.18 -15.51 -16.30
N GLY A 92 -5.31 -14.81 -17.03
CA GLY A 92 -5.60 -14.35 -18.38
C GLY A 92 -6.88 -13.51 -18.44
N ASN A 93 -7.85 -13.94 -19.24
CA ASN A 93 -9.12 -13.24 -19.42
C ASN A 93 -10.20 -13.64 -18.41
N SER A 94 -9.91 -14.59 -17.52
CA SER A 94 -10.86 -15.10 -16.54
C SER A 94 -10.71 -14.38 -15.20
N LYS A 95 -11.84 -14.02 -14.60
CA LYS A 95 -11.89 -13.51 -13.21
C LYS A 95 -11.74 -14.70 -12.27
N VAL A 96 -10.78 -14.61 -11.36
CA VAL A 96 -10.52 -15.64 -10.34
C VAL A 96 -11.18 -15.24 -9.02
N ASP A 97 -11.04 -13.97 -8.65
CA ASP A 97 -11.50 -13.45 -7.36
C ASP A 97 -11.64 -11.92 -7.43
N THR A 98 -12.26 -11.31 -6.42
CA THR A 98 -12.43 -9.86 -6.29
C THR A 98 -12.38 -9.48 -4.81
N SER A 99 -11.75 -8.34 -4.50
CA SER A 99 -11.75 -7.79 -3.14
C SER A 99 -13.10 -7.16 -2.80
N SER A 100 -13.32 -6.95 -1.50
CA SER A 100 -14.32 -6.01 -1.00
C SER A 100 -14.08 -4.59 -1.53
N ASP A 101 -15.07 -3.71 -1.36
CA ASP A 101 -14.96 -2.28 -1.64
C ASP A 101 -13.92 -1.64 -0.72
N ILE A 102 -13.04 -0.83 -1.32
CA ILE A 102 -11.96 -0.13 -0.64
C ILE A 102 -12.20 1.37 -0.76
N PRO A 103 -12.94 1.99 0.17
CA PRO A 103 -13.19 3.43 0.13
C PRO A 103 -11.91 4.18 0.54
N ILE A 104 -11.42 5.04 -0.34
CA ILE A 104 -10.29 5.92 -0.09
C ILE A 104 -10.77 7.36 -0.05
N THR A 105 -10.36 8.09 0.98
CA THR A 105 -10.58 9.54 1.09
C THR A 105 -9.23 10.17 1.32
N PRO A 106 -8.72 11.00 0.39
CA PRO A 106 -7.50 11.76 0.59
C PRO A 106 -7.54 12.48 1.94
N GLY A 107 -6.42 12.42 2.67
CA GLY A 107 -6.29 13.09 3.95
C GLY A 107 -5.68 14.47 3.79
N ASP A 108 -6.15 15.44 4.59
CA ASP A 108 -5.49 16.73 4.74
C ASP A 108 -4.05 16.54 5.23
N ALA A 109 -3.14 17.47 4.90
CA ALA A 109 -1.77 17.44 5.41
C ALA A 109 -1.75 17.56 6.93
N GLY A 110 -1.63 16.42 7.60
CA GLY A 110 -1.27 16.35 9.01
C GLY A 110 0.23 16.55 9.28
N PHE A 111 1.05 16.80 8.26
CA PHE A 111 2.50 16.81 8.42
C PHE A 111 3.19 17.97 7.68
N GLY A 112 2.87 19.20 8.07
CA GLY A 112 3.58 20.41 7.65
C GLY A 112 5.08 20.45 8.05
N ASN A 113 5.61 19.40 8.68
CA ASN A 113 6.95 19.35 9.26
C ASN A 113 7.75 18.08 8.90
N LEU A 114 7.40 17.36 7.82
CA LEU A 114 8.29 16.26 7.38
C LEU A 114 9.51 16.85 6.70
N ASN A 115 10.67 16.65 7.31
CA ASN A 115 11.94 16.90 6.66
C ASN A 115 12.00 16.06 5.38
N THR A 116 12.08 16.74 4.24
CA THR A 116 12.22 16.09 2.94
C THR A 116 13.70 15.83 2.70
N TYR A 117 14.11 14.57 2.75
CA TYR A 117 15.46 14.15 2.41
C TYR A 117 15.46 13.48 1.03
N SER A 118 16.12 14.11 0.06
CA SER A 118 16.28 13.55 -1.30
C SER A 118 17.53 12.67 -1.35
N ASN A 119 17.38 11.41 -1.77
CA ASN A 119 18.50 10.48 -2.00
C ASN A 119 18.92 10.39 -3.48
N THR A 120 18.24 11.13 -4.37
CA THR A 120 18.56 11.21 -5.80
C THR A 120 19.33 12.47 -6.17
N ALA A 121 19.32 13.48 -5.29
CA ALA A 121 20.20 14.63 -5.38
C ALA A 121 21.50 14.37 -4.62
N PRO A 122 22.66 14.87 -5.09
CA PRO A 122 23.88 14.89 -4.31
C PRO A 122 23.62 15.53 -2.95
N SER A 123 24.03 14.86 -1.88
CA SER A 123 23.89 15.38 -0.53
C SER A 123 24.60 16.74 -0.42
N THR A 124 23.89 17.75 0.08
CA THR A 124 24.49 19.04 0.47
C THR A 124 25.19 18.96 1.83
N LEU A 125 25.06 17.83 2.54
CA LEU A 125 25.84 17.55 3.74
C LEU A 125 27.28 17.32 3.29
N ASN A 126 28.15 18.25 3.67
CA ASN A 126 29.59 18.12 3.47
C ASN A 126 30.06 16.77 4.03
N MET A 127 30.70 15.97 3.18
CA MET A 127 31.44 14.78 3.60
C MET A 127 32.41 15.22 4.70
N LYS A 128 32.20 14.79 5.95
CA LYS A 128 32.91 15.38 7.10
C LYS A 128 34.42 15.10 7.10
N SER A 129 34.92 14.22 6.23
CA SER A 129 36.36 14.03 6.00
C SER A 129 36.61 13.03 4.85
N ASP A 130 37.34 13.44 3.81
CA ASP A 130 38.16 12.54 2.99
C ASP A 130 39.62 12.70 3.44
N LEU A 131 40.07 11.86 4.37
CA LEU A 131 41.48 11.84 4.79
C LEU A 131 42.27 11.04 3.75
N VAL A 132 42.72 11.73 2.71
CA VAL A 132 43.70 11.22 1.75
C VAL A 132 45.09 11.53 2.28
N SER A 133 45.86 10.50 2.61
CA SER A 133 47.28 10.64 2.93
C SER A 133 48.09 9.71 2.04
N GLY A 134 48.98 10.30 1.23
CA GLY A 134 49.85 9.54 0.32
C GLY A 134 49.14 8.73 -0.77
N GLY A 135 47.89 9.03 -1.11
CA GLY A 135 47.09 8.28 -2.10
C GLY A 135 46.37 7.05 -1.54
N THR A 136 46.42 6.82 -0.23
CA THR A 136 45.73 5.71 0.43
C THR A 136 44.49 6.19 1.16
N TYR A 137 43.38 5.50 0.95
CA TYR A 137 42.11 5.75 1.62
C TYR A 137 42.04 4.98 2.94
N TYR A 138 41.88 5.69 4.05
CA TYR A 138 41.73 5.07 5.36
C TYR A 138 40.25 5.03 5.77
N ARG A 139 39.81 3.86 6.24
CA ARG A 139 38.48 3.66 6.83
C ARG A 139 38.64 3.61 8.34
N HIS A 140 38.09 4.59 9.03
CA HIS A 140 38.14 4.67 10.48
C HIS A 140 36.89 4.05 11.12
N LYS A 141 37.06 3.49 12.31
CA LYS A 141 35.94 3.20 13.21
C LYS A 141 35.78 4.39 14.15
N TYR A 142 34.54 4.82 14.32
CA TYR A 142 34.21 5.84 15.32
C TYR A 142 33.73 5.15 16.57
N GLU A 143 34.38 5.45 17.69
CA GLU A 143 33.96 5.02 19.02
C GLU A 143 33.52 6.25 19.80
N ALA A 144 32.31 6.19 20.36
CA ALA A 144 31.83 7.20 21.29
C ALA A 144 32.51 6.97 22.64
N ASP A 145 33.15 8.00 23.18
CA ASP A 145 33.63 7.95 24.55
C ASP A 145 32.49 8.19 25.56
N SER A 146 32.80 7.98 26.84
CA SER A 146 31.82 8.11 27.92
C SER A 146 31.32 9.55 28.15
N GLN A 147 31.89 10.53 27.46
CA GLN A 147 31.46 11.93 27.47
C GLN A 147 30.65 12.31 26.22
N GLY A 148 30.36 11.34 25.34
CA GLY A 148 29.54 11.54 24.14
C GLY A 148 30.30 12.13 22.95
N PHE A 149 31.63 12.18 23.01
CA PHE A 149 32.44 12.61 21.87
C PHE A 149 32.88 11.40 21.05
N ASN A 150 32.75 11.52 19.72
CA ASN A 150 33.24 10.50 18.80
C ASN A 150 34.72 10.73 18.53
N ARG A 151 35.53 9.69 18.76
CA ARG A 151 36.93 9.65 18.35
C ARG A 151 37.17 8.63 17.26
N ILE A 152 38.22 8.88 16.49
CA ILE A 152 38.70 8.01 15.42
C ILE A 152 39.68 6.99 16.02
N SER A 153 39.41 5.70 15.82
CA SER A 153 40.35 4.59 16.06
C SER A 153 40.82 3.93 14.76
#